data_AF-A0A4S4KE02-F1
#
_entry.id   AF-A0A4S4KE02-F1
#
_cell.length_a   1.000
_cell.length_b   1.000
_cell.length_c   1.000
_cell.angle_alpha   90.00
_cell.angle_beta   90.00
_cell.angle_gamma   90.00
#
_symmetry.space_group_name_H-M   'P 1'
#
loop_
_entity.id
_entity.type
_entity.pdbx_description
1 polymer ?
#
loop_
_entity_poly.entity_id
_entity_poly.type
_entity_poly.pdbx_seq_one_letter_code
_entity_poly.pdbx_strand_id
1 'polypeptide(L)'
;MLKQPKILSSVPKAEEANMNPLKGYTGPNQNKPKTRAVPRRPPGPTPTTPIEIEISRGEVLYSRTLRTIIKLESGRVVKYGLCIRPEEAKIMKYIQSHTRIPLPGNVEFVSENGKSYLYMDHIDGEPLDVAWRNLQKHERMNILNELKDYMDQLRALRPDGPDREEPDYIGSLDRGPCADRRVVGAYDCGPFDTEREFNDHVVANLRDSIQEQYRRFIRGMMKDDHRICFTHGDLHPGNIMIKDGHVAALLDWEMAGWYPEYWEWCKSLWNEKWNMADWSDSRHLWLQPYEYEYAVDRLLISQSSPCW
;
A
#
# COMPACT_ATOMS: atom_id res chain seq x y z
N MET A 1 15.59 -52.75 -26.31
CA MET A 1 16.86 -52.19 -26.81
C MET A 1 16.62 -50.76 -27.29
N LEU A 2 16.85 -49.79 -26.41
CA LEU A 2 16.66 -48.36 -26.65
C LEU A 2 17.88 -47.81 -27.41
N LYS A 3 17.66 -47.27 -28.62
CA LYS A 3 18.69 -46.55 -29.39
C LYS A 3 18.63 -45.06 -29.04
N GLN A 4 19.74 -44.53 -28.54
CA GLN A 4 19.97 -43.10 -28.30
C GLN A 4 20.00 -42.31 -29.63
N PRO A 5 19.52 -41.05 -29.68
CA PRO A 5 19.77 -40.17 -30.80
C PRO A 5 21.11 -39.39 -30.63
N LYS A 6 21.82 -39.29 -31.75
CA LYS A 6 23.12 -38.63 -31.95
C LYS A 6 23.03 -37.11 -31.82
N ILE A 7 24.01 -36.53 -31.13
CA ILE A 7 24.28 -35.09 -31.10
C ILE A 7 24.96 -34.69 -32.42
N LEU A 8 24.38 -33.72 -33.14
CA LEU A 8 24.96 -33.10 -34.33
C LEU A 8 25.36 -31.66 -33.97
N SER A 9 26.67 -31.42 -33.98
CA SER A 9 27.32 -30.13 -33.80
C SER A 9 27.45 -29.40 -35.14
N SER A 10 26.87 -28.21 -35.27
CA SER A 10 27.26 -27.25 -36.31
C SER A 10 26.86 -25.83 -35.91
N VAL A 11 27.85 -25.04 -35.47
CA VAL A 11 27.75 -23.60 -35.26
C VAL A 11 28.12 -22.89 -36.57
N PRO A 12 27.28 -21.99 -37.14
CA PRO A 12 27.67 -21.16 -38.26
C PRO A 12 28.52 -19.96 -37.78
N LYS A 13 29.61 -19.69 -38.52
CA LYS A 13 30.51 -18.54 -38.35
C LYS A 13 29.76 -17.22 -38.65
N ALA A 14 29.91 -16.23 -37.78
CA ALA A 14 29.45 -14.86 -38.02
C ALA A 14 30.42 -14.12 -38.95
N GLU A 15 29.87 -13.47 -39.98
CA GLU A 15 30.58 -12.59 -40.90
C GLU A 15 30.85 -11.22 -40.24
N GLU A 16 32.07 -10.71 -40.44
CA GLU A 16 32.59 -9.45 -39.94
C GLU A 16 31.99 -8.26 -40.71
N ALA A 17 31.24 -7.41 -40.01
CA ALA A 17 30.84 -6.10 -40.52
C ALA A 17 31.87 -5.03 -40.11
N ASN A 18 32.43 -4.44 -41.15
CA ASN A 18 33.47 -3.41 -41.22
C ASN A 18 33.10 -2.13 -40.43
N MET A 19 33.83 -1.78 -39.36
CA MET A 19 33.74 -0.46 -38.71
C MET A 19 35.03 0.35 -38.94
N ASN A 20 34.86 1.48 -39.62
CA ASN A 20 35.90 2.46 -39.94
C ASN A 20 36.27 3.28 -38.67
N PRO A 21 37.55 3.59 -38.39
CA PRO A 21 37.96 4.20 -37.13
C PRO A 21 37.83 5.74 -37.13
N LEU A 22 37.04 6.27 -36.19
CA LEU A 22 37.00 7.70 -35.88
C LEU A 22 38.23 8.11 -35.06
N LYS A 23 39.06 8.96 -35.69
CA LYS A 23 40.16 9.73 -35.08
C LYS A 23 39.62 10.70 -34.01
N GLY A 24 40.38 10.86 -32.93
CA GLY A 24 40.37 12.10 -32.13
C GLY A 24 40.18 11.91 -30.62
N TYR A 25 41.20 11.38 -29.92
CA TYR A 25 41.33 11.56 -28.48
C TYR A 25 42.04 12.90 -28.21
N THR A 26 41.35 13.86 -27.61
CA THR A 26 41.93 15.03 -26.94
C THR A 26 41.59 14.97 -25.45
N GLY A 27 42.54 15.33 -24.59
CA GLY A 27 42.56 15.06 -23.14
C GLY A 27 41.47 15.72 -22.28
N PRO A 28 41.53 15.52 -20.96
CA PRO A 28 40.43 15.84 -20.04
C PRO A 28 40.23 17.35 -19.87
N ASN A 29 39.04 17.81 -20.24
CA ASN A 29 38.58 19.18 -20.05
C ASN A 29 38.15 19.38 -18.58
N GLN A 30 38.93 20.16 -17.83
CA GLN A 30 38.60 20.56 -16.46
C GLN A 30 37.48 21.62 -16.48
N ASN A 31 36.22 21.19 -16.44
CA ASN A 31 35.10 22.07 -16.13
C ASN A 31 34.31 21.50 -14.94
N LYS A 32 34.47 22.15 -13.78
CA LYS A 32 33.64 21.90 -12.58
C LYS A 32 32.16 22.09 -12.93
N PRO A 33 31.24 21.21 -12.49
CA PRO A 33 29.82 21.45 -12.67
C PRO A 33 29.41 22.68 -11.85
N LYS A 34 28.92 23.73 -12.53
CA LYS A 34 28.20 24.83 -11.88
C LYS A 34 26.96 24.24 -11.23
N THR A 35 26.88 24.27 -9.91
CA THR A 35 25.68 23.96 -9.13
C THR A 35 24.57 24.91 -9.57
N ARG A 36 23.67 24.42 -10.44
CA ARG A 36 22.45 25.12 -10.82
C ARG A 36 21.55 25.11 -9.59
N ALA A 37 21.35 26.27 -8.98
CA ALA A 37 20.44 26.44 -7.85
C ALA A 37 19.06 25.89 -8.23
N VAL A 38 18.55 24.98 -7.40
CA VAL A 38 17.15 24.52 -7.48
C VAL A 38 16.27 25.75 -7.26
N PRO A 39 15.31 26.08 -8.15
CA PRO A 39 14.41 27.19 -7.90
C PRO A 39 13.68 26.95 -6.59
N ARG A 40 13.78 27.91 -5.65
CA ARG A 40 12.97 27.90 -4.42
C ARG A 40 11.50 27.88 -4.84
N ARG A 41 10.77 26.88 -4.37
CA ARG A 41 9.30 26.80 -4.52
C ARG A 41 8.73 28.13 -4.00
N PRO A 42 7.79 28.78 -4.73
CA PRO A 42 7.16 30.00 -4.24
C PRO A 42 6.61 29.75 -2.82
N PRO A 43 6.70 30.73 -1.90
CA PRO A 43 6.10 30.59 -0.59
C PRO A 43 4.63 30.23 -0.78
N GLY A 44 4.20 29.16 -0.11
CA GLY A 44 2.79 28.78 -0.09
C GLY A 44 1.92 29.91 0.45
N PRO A 45 0.59 29.84 0.27
CA PRO A 45 -0.31 30.82 0.85
C PRO A 45 -0.03 30.97 2.36
N THR A 46 0.01 32.21 2.85
CA THR A 46 0.23 32.52 4.26
C THR A 46 -0.83 31.81 5.11
N PRO A 47 -0.45 31.16 6.23
CA PRO A 47 -1.42 30.59 7.15
C PRO A 47 -2.47 31.61 7.58
N THR A 48 -3.74 31.27 7.42
CA THR A 48 -4.91 32.12 7.66
C THR A 48 -5.76 31.65 8.83
N THR A 49 -5.66 30.39 9.23
CA THR A 49 -6.44 29.83 10.34
C THR A 49 -5.55 29.38 11.51
N PRO A 50 -6.11 29.23 12.73
CA PRO A 50 -5.35 28.69 13.87
C PRO A 50 -4.71 27.34 13.58
N ILE A 51 -5.42 26.45 12.87
CA ILE A 51 -4.92 25.13 12.43
C ILE A 51 -3.70 25.30 11.52
N GLU A 52 -3.79 26.17 10.52
CA GLU A 52 -2.68 26.40 9.59
C GLU A 52 -1.46 27.01 10.28
N ILE A 53 -1.68 27.88 11.26
CA ILE A 53 -0.60 28.48 12.07
C ILE A 53 0.08 27.39 12.91
N GLU A 54 -0.67 26.52 13.57
CA GLU A 54 -0.13 25.40 14.34
C GLU A 54 0.70 24.46 13.45
N ILE A 55 0.14 24.08 12.29
CA ILE A 55 0.81 23.25 11.28
C ILE A 55 2.11 23.90 10.79
N SER A 56 2.14 25.21 10.58
CA SER A 56 3.33 25.90 10.07
C SER A 56 4.52 25.92 11.03
N ARG A 57 4.28 25.64 12.32
CA ARG A 57 5.32 25.56 13.35
C ARG A 57 5.78 24.13 13.62
N GLY A 58 5.04 23.14 13.14
CA GLY A 58 5.34 21.73 13.37
C GLY A 58 6.51 21.19 12.55
N GLU A 59 6.97 20.00 12.92
CA GLU A 59 8.00 19.26 12.21
C GLU A 59 7.39 18.41 11.10
N VAL A 60 7.94 18.51 9.88
CA VAL A 60 7.50 17.68 8.75
C VAL A 60 8.04 16.27 8.91
N LEU A 61 7.17 15.31 9.22
CA LEU A 61 7.53 13.89 9.27
C LEU A 61 7.52 13.26 7.87
N TYR A 62 6.57 13.68 7.02
CA TYR A 62 6.40 13.16 5.67
C TYR A 62 5.73 14.20 4.78
N SER A 63 6.15 14.29 3.52
CA SER A 63 5.44 15.12 2.53
C SER A 63 5.56 14.54 1.13
N ARG A 64 4.41 14.35 0.47
CA ARG A 64 4.28 14.06 -0.96
C ARG A 64 3.18 14.92 -1.56
N THR A 65 3.03 14.84 -2.89
CA THR A 65 2.09 15.67 -3.66
C THR A 65 0.66 15.70 -3.10
N LEU A 66 0.16 14.58 -2.59
CA LEU A 66 -1.24 14.45 -2.16
C LEU A 66 -1.46 14.62 -0.65
N ARG A 67 -0.40 14.46 0.17
CA ARG A 67 -0.51 14.46 1.63
C ARG A 67 0.79 14.87 2.31
N THR A 68 0.63 15.53 3.45
CA THR A 68 1.71 15.90 4.36
C THR A 68 1.33 15.48 5.78
N ILE A 69 2.31 14.98 6.52
CA ILE A 69 2.19 14.57 7.92
C ILE A 69 3.13 15.45 8.74
N ILE A 70 2.58 16.12 9.74
CA ILE A 70 3.28 17.08 10.59
C ILE A 70 3.15 16.65 12.05
N LYS A 71 4.27 16.63 12.78
CA LYS A 71 4.28 16.55 14.24
C LYS A 71 4.13 17.95 14.81
N LEU A 72 3.11 18.14 15.62
CA LEU A 72 2.75 19.43 16.21
C LEU A 72 3.52 19.65 17.53
N GLU A 73 3.63 20.91 17.96
CA GLU A 73 4.24 21.26 19.26
C GLU A 73 3.49 20.64 20.45
N SER A 74 2.19 20.35 20.27
CA SER A 74 1.36 19.63 21.23
C SER A 74 1.76 18.16 21.42
N GLY A 75 2.64 17.62 20.58
CA GLY A 75 3.01 16.21 20.55
C GLY A 75 2.06 15.33 19.73
N ARG A 76 0.96 15.88 19.20
CA ARG A 76 0.07 15.19 18.24
C ARG A 76 0.67 15.20 16.83
N VAL A 77 0.09 14.37 15.97
CA VAL A 77 0.35 14.36 14.52
C VAL A 77 -0.90 14.80 13.78
N VAL A 78 -0.72 15.57 12.71
CA VAL A 78 -1.78 15.88 11.75
C VAL A 78 -1.39 15.45 10.35
N LYS A 79 -2.30 14.68 9.72
CA LYS A 79 -2.27 14.32 8.31
C LYS A 79 -3.23 15.25 7.57
N TYR A 80 -2.73 15.98 6.57
CA TYR A 80 -3.54 16.90 5.76
C TYR A 80 -3.17 16.80 4.28
N GLY A 81 -4.12 17.11 3.39
CA GLY A 81 -3.92 16.96 1.95
C GLY A 81 -5.21 16.87 1.15
N LEU A 82 -5.10 16.50 -0.13
CA LEU A 82 -6.22 16.45 -1.08
C LEU A 82 -7.09 15.20 -0.92
N CYS A 83 -6.60 14.17 -0.22
CA CYS A 83 -7.25 12.85 -0.16
C CYS A 83 -7.56 12.41 1.28
N ILE A 84 -7.60 13.32 2.24
CA ILE A 84 -7.91 12.97 3.64
C ILE A 84 -9.42 12.87 3.79
N ARG A 85 -9.89 11.72 4.27
CA ARG A 85 -11.32 11.39 4.36
C ARG A 85 -11.73 11.21 5.82
N PRO A 86 -12.96 11.57 6.20
CA PRO A 86 -13.48 11.29 7.53
C PRO A 86 -13.58 9.79 7.81
N GLU A 87 -13.63 8.97 6.76
CA GLU A 87 -13.75 7.52 6.85
C GLU A 87 -12.55 6.86 7.55
N GLU A 88 -11.33 7.35 7.33
CA GLU A 88 -10.13 6.86 8.03
C GLU A 88 -10.28 7.02 9.55
N ALA A 89 -10.82 8.14 10.02
CA ALA A 89 -11.07 8.37 11.44
C ALA A 89 -12.12 7.42 12.03
N LYS A 90 -13.17 7.11 11.27
CA LYS A 90 -14.21 6.16 11.70
C LYS A 90 -13.65 4.75 11.80
N ILE A 91 -12.89 4.32 10.80
CA ILE A 91 -12.25 3.00 10.79
C ILE A 91 -11.32 2.83 11.98
N MET A 92 -10.46 3.81 12.25
CA MET A 92 -9.56 3.75 13.40
C MET A 92 -10.32 3.61 14.72
N LYS A 93 -11.41 4.37 14.91
CA LYS A 93 -12.27 4.28 16.10
C LYS A 93 -12.94 2.91 16.23
N TYR A 94 -13.45 2.38 15.13
CA TYR A 94 -14.08 1.06 15.08
C TYR A 94 -13.08 -0.06 15.44
N ILE A 95 -11.86 -0.03 14.88
CA ILE A 95 -10.82 -1.01 15.22
C ILE A 95 -10.42 -0.89 16.69
N GLN A 96 -10.26 0.34 17.19
CA GLN A 96 -9.88 0.60 18.58
C GLN A 96 -10.93 0.10 19.58
N SER A 97 -12.23 0.14 19.23
CA SER A 97 -13.29 -0.35 20.12
C SER A 97 -13.50 -1.87 20.07
N HIS A 98 -12.98 -2.56 19.04
CA HIS A 98 -13.25 -3.98 18.80
C HIS A 98 -12.02 -4.88 18.89
N THR A 99 -10.82 -4.32 18.94
CA THR A 99 -9.56 -5.08 18.92
C THR A 99 -8.57 -4.54 19.95
N ARG A 100 -7.47 -5.27 20.12
CA ARG A 100 -6.26 -4.83 20.83
C ARG A 100 -5.14 -4.40 19.89
N ILE A 101 -5.45 -4.22 18.61
CA ILE A 101 -4.47 -3.78 17.62
C ILE A 101 -3.97 -2.40 18.04
N PRO A 102 -2.66 -2.18 18.18
CA PRO A 102 -2.14 -0.86 18.50
C PRO A 102 -2.25 0.04 17.27
N LEU A 103 -2.85 1.21 17.44
CA LEU A 103 -2.96 2.26 16.42
C LEU A 103 -2.91 3.65 17.09
N PRO A 104 -2.62 4.73 16.34
CA PRO A 104 -2.63 6.08 16.89
C PRO A 104 -3.98 6.43 17.57
N GLY A 105 -3.90 6.88 18.83
CA GLY A 105 -5.06 7.24 19.64
C GLY A 105 -5.57 8.66 19.36
N ASN A 106 -6.61 9.06 20.12
CA ASN A 106 -7.21 10.40 20.09
C ASN A 106 -7.51 10.92 18.67
N VAL A 107 -8.11 10.05 17.85
CA VAL A 107 -8.33 10.34 16.44
C VAL A 107 -9.48 11.34 16.24
N GLU A 108 -9.20 12.39 15.49
CA GLU A 108 -10.15 13.47 15.22
C GLU A 108 -10.04 13.94 13.78
N PHE A 109 -11.17 14.03 13.08
CA PHE A 109 -11.25 14.59 11.75
C PHE A 109 -11.87 15.98 11.80
N VAL A 110 -11.20 16.95 11.19
CA VAL A 110 -11.63 18.35 11.11
C VAL A 110 -11.63 18.79 9.65
N SER A 111 -12.69 19.48 9.24
CA SER A 111 -12.77 20.15 7.94
C SER A 111 -12.91 21.65 8.14
N GLU A 112 -11.97 22.42 7.61
CA GLU A 112 -11.94 23.88 7.72
C GLU A 112 -11.48 24.50 6.40
N ASN A 113 -12.22 25.49 5.90
CA ASN A 113 -11.91 26.21 4.65
C ASN A 113 -11.66 25.29 3.43
N GLY A 114 -12.43 24.20 3.33
CA GLY A 114 -12.30 23.22 2.25
C GLY A 114 -11.06 22.33 2.35
N LYS A 115 -10.32 22.38 3.47
CA LYS A 115 -9.20 21.48 3.77
C LYS A 115 -9.61 20.48 4.83
N SER A 116 -9.10 19.26 4.68
CA SER A 116 -9.35 18.16 5.61
C SER A 116 -8.10 17.82 6.40
N TYR A 117 -8.27 17.65 7.71
CA TYR A 117 -7.22 17.39 8.68
C TYR A 117 -7.61 16.17 9.51
N LEU A 118 -6.70 15.22 9.62
CA LEU A 118 -6.83 14.07 10.49
C LEU A 118 -5.76 14.16 11.58
N TYR A 119 -6.19 14.41 12.81
CA TYR A 119 -5.34 14.47 13.98
C TYR A 119 -5.34 13.13 14.71
N MET A 120 -4.18 12.75 15.25
CA MET A 120 -3.99 11.54 16.04
C MET A 120 -2.76 11.69 16.95
N ASP A 121 -2.57 10.77 17.90
CA ASP A 121 -1.37 10.75 18.73
C ASP A 121 -0.11 10.43 17.91
N HIS A 122 1.02 11.03 18.27
CA HIS A 122 2.31 10.61 17.76
C HIS A 122 2.69 9.25 18.34
N ILE A 123 3.14 8.33 17.48
CA ILE A 123 3.69 7.04 17.92
C ILE A 123 5.21 7.14 17.97
N ASP A 124 5.76 6.96 19.17
CA ASP A 124 7.20 6.84 19.33
C ASP A 124 7.67 5.48 18.82
N GLY A 125 8.71 5.48 17.99
CA GLY A 125 9.30 4.27 17.43
C GLY A 125 9.90 4.56 16.05
N GLU A 126 10.33 3.50 15.39
CA GLU A 126 10.84 3.55 14.02
C GLU A 126 9.99 2.65 13.11
N PRO A 127 9.75 3.05 11.85
CA PRO A 127 9.12 2.17 10.88
C PRO A 127 9.90 0.86 10.70
N LEU A 128 9.20 -0.25 10.50
CA LEU A 128 9.79 -1.58 10.38
C LEU A 128 10.79 -1.67 9.21
N ASP A 129 10.57 -0.97 8.09
CA ASP A 129 11.55 -0.95 6.99
C ASP A 129 12.90 -0.34 7.37
N VAL A 130 12.93 0.56 8.35
CA VAL A 130 14.14 1.13 8.93
C VAL A 130 14.72 0.19 10.00
N ALA A 131 13.88 -0.27 10.93
CA ALA A 131 14.31 -1.05 12.09
C ALA A 131 14.77 -2.48 11.75
N TRP A 132 14.18 -3.13 10.74
CA TRP A 132 14.26 -4.58 10.52
C TRP A 132 15.67 -5.16 10.54
N ARG A 133 16.62 -4.45 9.89
CA ARG A 133 18.01 -4.92 9.77
C ARG A 133 18.74 -4.96 11.11
N ASN A 134 18.35 -4.10 12.04
CA ASN A 134 19.00 -3.95 13.35
C ASN A 134 18.34 -4.81 14.43
N LEU A 135 17.12 -5.31 14.18
CA LEU A 135 16.41 -6.20 15.10
C LEU A 135 17.11 -7.55 15.23
N GLN A 136 17.19 -8.03 16.47
CA GLN A 136 17.62 -9.39 16.78
C GLN A 136 16.58 -10.41 16.33
N LYS A 137 17.02 -11.65 16.16
CA LYS A 137 16.15 -12.76 15.71
C LYS A 137 14.91 -12.94 16.60
N HIS A 138 15.06 -12.78 17.91
CA HIS A 138 13.96 -12.95 18.86
C HIS A 138 12.94 -11.80 18.76
N GLU A 139 13.40 -10.55 18.59
CA GLU A 139 12.54 -9.38 18.37
C GLU A 139 11.76 -9.50 17.06
N ARG A 140 12.42 -9.92 15.98
CA ARG A 140 11.73 -10.22 14.71
C ARG A 140 10.63 -11.26 14.89
N MET A 141 10.89 -12.30 15.69
CA MET A 141 9.89 -13.33 15.97
C MET A 141 8.73 -12.79 16.81
N ASN A 142 9.00 -11.92 17.80
CA ASN A 142 7.94 -11.23 18.56
C ASN A 142 7.03 -10.45 17.61
N ILE A 143 7.61 -9.64 16.73
CA ILE A 143 6.86 -8.82 15.76
C ILE A 143 6.03 -9.70 14.83
N LEU A 144 6.58 -10.79 14.29
CA LEU A 144 5.83 -11.70 13.41
C LEU A 144 4.66 -12.36 14.13
N ASN A 145 4.84 -12.75 15.40
CA ASN A 145 3.76 -13.31 16.22
C ASN A 145 2.67 -12.27 16.54
N GLU A 146 3.06 -11.03 16.84
CA GLU A 146 2.13 -9.92 17.08
C GLU A 146 1.33 -9.59 15.81
N LEU A 147 2.00 -9.49 14.66
CA LEU A 147 1.32 -9.27 13.37
C LEU A 147 0.33 -10.40 13.08
N LYS A 148 0.69 -11.66 13.39
CA LYS A 148 -0.23 -12.78 13.24
C LYS A 148 -1.47 -12.60 14.13
N ASP A 149 -1.28 -12.30 15.41
CA ASP A 149 -2.39 -12.07 16.35
C ASP A 149 -3.27 -10.90 15.89
N TYR A 150 -2.68 -9.80 15.43
CA TYR A 150 -3.42 -8.65 14.90
C TYR A 150 -4.21 -8.99 13.64
N MET A 151 -3.63 -9.78 12.72
CA MET A 151 -4.37 -10.25 11.56
C MET A 151 -5.53 -11.16 11.97
N ASP A 152 -5.32 -12.09 12.90
CA ASP A 152 -6.39 -12.96 13.41
C ASP A 152 -7.53 -12.13 14.03
N GLN A 153 -7.21 -11.10 14.81
CA GLN A 153 -8.19 -10.14 15.36
C GLN A 153 -8.92 -9.37 14.25
N LEU A 154 -8.21 -8.89 13.24
CA LEU A 154 -8.81 -8.16 12.12
C LEU A 154 -9.79 -9.03 11.33
N ARG A 155 -9.45 -10.31 11.09
CA ARG A 155 -10.34 -11.27 10.41
C ARG A 155 -11.55 -11.69 11.26
N ALA A 156 -11.48 -11.50 12.58
CA ALA A 156 -12.58 -11.76 13.50
C ALA A 156 -13.58 -10.58 13.63
N LEU A 157 -13.26 -9.40 13.07
CA LEU A 157 -14.17 -8.26 13.06
C LEU A 157 -15.47 -8.59 12.29
N ARG A 158 -16.60 -8.01 12.73
CA ARG A 158 -17.92 -8.15 12.10
C ARG A 158 -18.61 -6.79 11.95
N PRO A 159 -19.35 -6.54 10.86
CA PRO A 159 -20.10 -5.28 10.71
C PRO A 159 -21.00 -5.02 11.92
N ASP A 160 -21.11 -3.75 12.32
CA ASP A 160 -22.02 -3.36 13.39
C ASP A 160 -23.47 -3.59 12.92
N GLY A 161 -24.21 -4.42 13.64
CA GLY A 161 -25.59 -4.79 13.29
C GLY A 161 -26.23 -5.68 14.35
N PRO A 162 -27.57 -5.77 14.37
CA PRO A 162 -28.31 -6.50 15.40
C PRO A 162 -27.96 -7.99 15.45
N ASP A 163 -27.55 -8.57 14.32
CA ASP A 163 -27.35 -10.02 14.18
C ASP A 163 -25.87 -10.44 14.08
N ARG A 164 -24.91 -9.50 14.11
CA ARG A 164 -23.44 -9.73 14.01
C ARG A 164 -23.06 -10.87 13.04
N GLU A 165 -23.71 -10.89 11.88
CA GLU A 165 -23.50 -11.92 10.88
C GLU A 165 -22.10 -11.80 10.24
N GLU A 166 -21.67 -12.86 9.57
CA GLU A 166 -20.48 -12.80 8.72
C GLU A 166 -20.62 -11.64 7.72
N PRO A 167 -19.52 -10.93 7.39
CA PRO A 167 -19.59 -9.85 6.42
C PRO A 167 -20.05 -10.38 5.07
N ASP A 168 -21.09 -9.75 4.50
CA ASP A 168 -21.72 -10.19 3.25
C ASP A 168 -21.52 -9.21 2.10
N TYR A 169 -20.71 -8.17 2.29
CA TYR A 169 -20.50 -7.10 1.32
C TYR A 169 -19.04 -6.63 1.26
N ILE A 170 -18.65 -6.09 0.10
CA ILE A 170 -17.31 -5.52 -0.12
C ILE A 170 -17.40 -4.00 -0.15
N GLY A 171 -16.70 -3.32 0.76
CA GLY A 171 -16.80 -1.87 0.94
C GLY A 171 -16.24 -1.40 2.30
N SER A 172 -16.40 -0.12 2.62
CA SER A 172 -16.03 0.43 3.93
C SER A 172 -17.06 0.05 5.02
N LEU A 173 -16.86 0.55 6.24
CA LEU A 173 -17.85 0.47 7.32
C LEU A 173 -19.21 1.03 6.90
N ASP A 174 -20.27 0.56 7.57
CA ASP A 174 -21.66 0.99 7.35
C ASP A 174 -22.13 0.85 5.89
N ARG A 175 -21.65 -0.19 5.19
CA ARG A 175 -21.86 -0.36 3.73
C ARG A 175 -21.43 0.90 2.94
N GLY A 176 -20.34 1.52 3.34
CA GLY A 176 -19.70 2.61 2.62
C GLY A 176 -18.98 2.13 1.35
N PRO A 177 -18.61 3.05 0.45
CA PRO A 177 -17.84 2.71 -0.74
C PRO A 177 -16.46 2.14 -0.36
N CYS A 178 -15.87 1.36 -1.26
CA CYS A 178 -14.47 0.97 -1.19
C CYS A 178 -13.56 2.20 -1.09
N ALA A 179 -12.46 2.08 -0.36
CA ALA A 179 -11.45 3.13 -0.23
C ALA A 179 -10.10 2.75 -0.86
N ASP A 180 -9.85 1.46 -1.10
CA ASP A 180 -8.64 0.99 -1.75
C ASP A 180 -8.52 1.55 -3.18
N ARG A 181 -7.47 2.36 -3.41
CA ARG A 181 -7.15 3.00 -4.70
C ARG A 181 -7.09 2.03 -5.88
N ARG A 182 -6.71 0.79 -5.60
CA ARG A 182 -6.73 -0.30 -6.57
C ARG A 182 -8.14 -0.57 -7.09
N VAL A 183 -9.19 -0.39 -6.29
CA VAL A 183 -10.57 -0.69 -6.68
C VAL A 183 -11.25 0.57 -7.23
N VAL A 184 -11.05 1.71 -6.56
CA VAL A 184 -11.75 2.96 -6.86
C VAL A 184 -11.19 3.72 -8.06
N GLY A 185 -9.91 3.52 -8.41
CA GLY A 185 -9.23 4.42 -9.33
C GLY A 185 -9.35 5.88 -8.87
N ALA A 186 -10.12 6.69 -9.62
CA ALA A 186 -10.37 8.10 -9.30
C ALA A 186 -11.71 8.39 -8.57
N TYR A 187 -12.58 7.39 -8.38
CA TYR A 187 -13.95 7.59 -7.86
C TYR A 187 -14.35 6.53 -6.84
N ASP A 188 -15.03 6.95 -5.78
CA ASP A 188 -15.61 6.02 -4.80
C ASP A 188 -16.57 5.04 -5.49
N CYS A 189 -16.39 3.75 -5.22
CA CYS A 189 -17.16 2.67 -5.85
C CYS A 189 -17.61 1.64 -4.81
N GLY A 190 -18.62 0.86 -5.15
CA GLY A 190 -19.30 -0.01 -4.21
C GLY A 190 -20.19 0.78 -3.21
N PRO A 191 -20.60 0.16 -2.09
CA PRO A 191 -20.32 -1.23 -1.71
C PRO A 191 -20.85 -2.23 -2.75
N PHE A 192 -20.32 -3.44 -2.75
CA PHE A 192 -20.77 -4.54 -3.59
C PHE A 192 -21.41 -5.62 -2.73
N ASP A 193 -22.53 -6.19 -3.17
CA ASP A 193 -23.24 -7.23 -2.42
C ASP A 193 -22.62 -8.61 -2.63
N THR A 194 -21.78 -8.78 -3.66
CA THR A 194 -21.08 -10.04 -3.93
C THR A 194 -19.67 -9.81 -4.44
N GLU A 195 -18.80 -10.81 -4.22
CA GLU A 195 -17.47 -10.83 -4.84
C GLU A 195 -17.54 -10.84 -6.38
N ARG A 196 -18.59 -11.44 -6.96
CA ARG A 196 -18.82 -11.39 -8.41
C ARG A 196 -18.93 -9.96 -8.91
N GLU A 197 -19.78 -9.14 -8.28
CA GLU A 197 -19.98 -7.73 -8.66
C GLU A 197 -18.70 -6.91 -8.49
N PHE A 198 -17.97 -7.16 -7.40
CA PHE A 198 -16.68 -6.54 -7.17
C PHE A 198 -15.66 -6.91 -8.25
N ASN A 199 -15.54 -8.18 -8.60
CA ASN A 199 -14.63 -8.66 -9.65
C ASN A 199 -15.01 -8.13 -11.04
N ASP A 200 -16.31 -8.09 -11.33
CA ASP A 200 -16.84 -7.50 -12.57
C ASP A 200 -16.45 -6.02 -12.65
N HIS A 201 -16.55 -5.28 -11.54
CA HIS A 201 -16.12 -3.88 -11.45
C HIS A 201 -14.60 -3.71 -11.64
N VAL A 202 -13.78 -4.50 -10.95
CA VAL A 202 -12.31 -4.45 -11.08
C VAL A 202 -11.89 -4.69 -12.54
N VAL A 203 -12.50 -5.67 -13.21
CA VAL A 203 -12.22 -5.97 -14.62
C VAL A 203 -12.75 -4.87 -15.54
N ALA A 204 -13.92 -4.28 -15.25
CA ALA A 204 -14.49 -3.20 -16.05
C ALA A 204 -13.59 -1.95 -16.06
N ASN A 205 -12.89 -1.65 -14.97
CA ASN A 205 -12.05 -0.45 -14.88
C ASN A 205 -10.60 -0.63 -15.38
N LEU A 206 -10.23 -1.77 -15.98
CA LEU A 206 -8.98 -1.86 -16.74
C LEU A 206 -8.95 -0.81 -17.86
N ARG A 207 -7.75 -0.47 -18.38
CA ARG A 207 -7.59 0.53 -19.46
C ARG A 207 -8.51 0.25 -20.65
N ASP A 208 -9.09 1.30 -21.23
CA ASP A 208 -9.98 1.20 -22.39
C ASP A 208 -9.33 0.51 -23.60
N SER A 209 -8.01 0.57 -23.71
CA SER A 209 -7.23 -0.11 -24.77
C SER A 209 -7.23 -1.63 -24.67
N ILE A 210 -7.66 -2.20 -23.53
CA ILE A 210 -7.68 -3.65 -23.29
C ILE A 210 -8.89 -4.27 -23.97
N GLN A 211 -8.63 -5.21 -24.88
CA GLN A 211 -9.66 -5.93 -25.64
C GLN A 211 -10.58 -6.73 -24.72
N GLU A 212 -11.87 -6.79 -25.09
CA GLU A 212 -12.91 -7.49 -24.35
C GLU A 212 -12.60 -8.98 -24.14
N GLN A 213 -11.99 -9.64 -25.12
CA GLN A 213 -11.57 -11.05 -25.00
C GLN A 213 -10.55 -11.25 -23.88
N TYR A 214 -9.64 -10.29 -23.70
CA TYR A 214 -8.65 -10.34 -22.64
C TYR A 214 -9.27 -10.04 -21.27
N ARG A 215 -10.24 -9.11 -21.20
CA ARG A 215 -11.04 -8.87 -19.98
C ARG A 215 -11.76 -10.13 -19.53
N ARG A 216 -12.45 -10.82 -20.46
CA ARG A 216 -13.12 -12.10 -20.18
C ARG A 216 -12.14 -13.19 -19.76
N PHE A 217 -10.96 -13.24 -20.38
CA PHE A 217 -9.92 -14.20 -20.01
C PHE A 217 -9.48 -14.01 -18.55
N ILE A 218 -9.12 -12.78 -18.14
CA ILE A 218 -8.74 -12.50 -16.74
C ILE A 218 -9.93 -12.77 -15.81
N ARG A 219 -11.13 -12.28 -16.15
CA ARG A 219 -12.32 -12.47 -15.32
C ARG A 219 -12.62 -13.95 -15.05
N GLY A 220 -12.41 -14.80 -16.05
CA GLY A 220 -12.57 -16.26 -15.93
C GLY A 220 -11.52 -16.95 -15.06
N MET A 221 -10.43 -16.27 -14.70
CA MET A 221 -9.44 -16.74 -13.72
C MET A 221 -9.79 -16.34 -12.28
N MET A 222 -10.70 -15.38 -12.09
CA MET A 222 -11.06 -14.89 -10.76
C MET A 222 -12.15 -15.77 -10.14
N LYS A 223 -11.97 -16.13 -8.86
CA LYS A 223 -13.00 -16.79 -8.06
C LYS A 223 -13.94 -15.76 -7.45
N ASP A 224 -15.16 -16.18 -7.13
CA ASP A 224 -16.23 -15.32 -6.57
C ASP A 224 -16.78 -15.87 -5.24
N ASP A 225 -16.05 -16.80 -4.61
CA ASP A 225 -16.50 -17.59 -3.44
C ASP A 225 -15.56 -17.46 -2.23
N HIS A 226 -14.72 -16.43 -2.19
CA HIS A 226 -13.90 -16.16 -1.02
C HIS A 226 -14.75 -15.62 0.12
N ARG A 227 -14.33 -15.95 1.34
CA ARG A 227 -14.87 -15.29 2.53
C ARG A 227 -14.50 -13.80 2.50
N ILE A 228 -15.45 -12.95 2.89
CA ILE A 228 -15.22 -11.52 3.06
C ILE A 228 -14.76 -11.25 4.49
N CYS A 229 -13.70 -10.45 4.64
CA CYS A 229 -13.09 -10.14 5.93
C CYS A 229 -12.64 -8.68 5.97
N PHE A 230 -12.47 -8.13 7.17
CA PHE A 230 -11.85 -6.81 7.31
C PHE A 230 -10.36 -6.88 6.94
N THR A 231 -9.87 -5.93 6.16
CA THR A 231 -8.47 -5.78 5.73
C THR A 231 -7.95 -4.39 6.06
N HIS A 232 -6.64 -4.28 6.29
CA HIS A 232 -5.94 -3.00 6.38
C HIS A 232 -5.79 -2.36 4.99
N GLY A 233 -5.49 -3.16 3.96
CA GLY A 233 -5.41 -2.69 2.57
C GLY A 233 -4.12 -1.94 2.22
N ASP A 234 -3.38 -1.38 3.17
CA ASP A 234 -2.03 -0.81 2.93
C ASP A 234 -0.97 -1.24 3.95
N LEU A 235 -1.01 -2.49 4.41
CA LEU A 235 -0.08 -2.97 5.44
C LEU A 235 1.26 -3.38 4.81
N HIS A 236 2.26 -2.51 4.97
CA HIS A 236 3.64 -2.76 4.55
C HIS A 236 4.62 -2.27 5.64
N PRO A 237 5.91 -2.65 5.61
CA PRO A 237 6.85 -2.31 6.68
C PRO A 237 6.98 -0.81 7.04
N GLY A 238 6.66 0.10 6.12
CA GLY A 238 6.67 1.55 6.40
C GLY A 238 5.48 2.02 7.24
N ASN A 239 4.41 1.23 7.32
CA ASN A 239 3.20 1.49 8.10
C ASN A 239 3.15 0.66 9.40
N ILE A 240 4.25 -0.02 9.76
CA ILE A 240 4.37 -0.78 11.01
C ILE A 240 5.41 -0.08 11.87
N MET A 241 4.99 0.55 12.97
CA MET A 241 5.89 1.22 13.91
C MET A 241 6.42 0.22 14.94
N ILE A 242 7.73 0.25 15.17
CA ILE A 242 8.42 -0.64 16.10
C ILE A 242 9.05 0.16 17.24
N LYS A 243 8.90 -0.35 18.46
CA LYS A 243 9.57 0.17 19.66
C LYS A 243 9.97 -0.99 20.56
N ASP A 244 11.21 -0.99 21.02
CA ASP A 244 11.75 -1.98 21.96
C ASP A 244 11.53 -3.45 21.52
N GLY A 245 11.60 -3.71 20.21
CA GLY A 245 11.44 -5.06 19.63
C GLY A 245 9.99 -5.54 19.50
N HIS A 246 9.01 -4.65 19.66
CA HIS A 246 7.58 -4.91 19.58
C HIS A 246 6.86 -3.95 18.63
N VAL A 247 5.71 -4.36 18.09
CA VAL A 247 4.83 -3.49 17.30
C VAL A 247 4.21 -2.44 18.21
N ALA A 248 4.59 -1.18 17.98
CA ALA A 248 4.08 -0.02 18.71
C ALA A 248 2.77 0.52 18.13
N ALA A 249 2.58 0.44 16.81
CA ALA A 249 1.32 0.78 16.13
C ALA A 249 1.30 0.32 14.66
N LEU A 250 0.09 0.09 14.14
CA LEU A 250 -0.19 0.02 12.70
C LEU A 250 -0.77 1.37 12.22
N LEU A 251 -0.27 1.88 11.10
CA LEU A 251 -0.56 3.21 10.55
C LEU A 251 -1.27 3.16 9.19
N ASP A 252 -1.87 4.29 8.79
CA ASP A 252 -2.47 4.54 7.46
C ASP A 252 -3.63 3.57 7.11
N TRP A 253 -4.74 3.71 7.85
CA TRP A 253 -5.96 2.91 7.70
C TRP A 253 -6.90 3.43 6.59
N GLU A 254 -6.41 4.31 5.72
CA GLU A 254 -7.25 5.00 4.71
C GLU A 254 -7.85 4.07 3.65
N MET A 255 -7.29 2.87 3.47
CA MET A 255 -7.73 1.87 2.48
C MET A 255 -8.43 0.67 3.12
N ALA A 256 -8.65 0.70 4.44
CA ALA A 256 -9.21 -0.42 5.16
C ALA A 256 -10.72 -0.56 4.90
N GLY A 257 -11.21 -1.79 5.05
CA GLY A 257 -12.61 -2.14 4.78
C GLY A 257 -12.82 -3.65 4.68
N TRP A 258 -14.02 -4.04 4.26
CA TRP A 258 -14.40 -5.42 4.00
C TRP A 258 -14.04 -5.80 2.57
N TYR A 259 -13.21 -6.84 2.42
CA TYR A 259 -12.71 -7.32 1.12
C TYR A 259 -12.54 -8.85 1.15
N PRO A 260 -12.41 -9.50 -0.03
CA PRO A 260 -12.07 -10.91 -0.09
C PRO A 260 -10.83 -11.25 0.74
N GLU A 261 -10.81 -12.39 1.41
CA GLU A 261 -9.75 -12.74 2.37
C GLU A 261 -8.33 -12.73 1.78
N TYR A 262 -8.18 -12.99 0.46
CA TYR A 262 -6.91 -12.92 -0.25
C TYR A 262 -6.35 -11.50 -0.39
N TRP A 263 -7.18 -10.47 -0.22
CA TRP A 263 -6.85 -9.11 -0.60
C TRP A 263 -5.63 -8.54 0.14
N GLU A 264 -5.53 -8.80 1.45
CA GLU A 264 -4.38 -8.38 2.26
C GLU A 264 -3.07 -9.00 1.76
N TRP A 265 -3.10 -10.27 1.33
CA TRP A 265 -1.93 -10.93 0.77
C TRP A 265 -1.45 -10.21 -0.50
N CYS A 266 -2.35 -9.95 -1.44
CA CYS A 266 -2.03 -9.22 -2.66
C CYS A 266 -1.48 -7.82 -2.37
N LYS A 267 -2.10 -7.09 -1.43
CA LYS A 267 -1.70 -5.72 -1.07
C LYS A 267 -0.36 -5.66 -0.35
N SER A 268 -0.07 -6.62 0.54
CA SER A 268 1.23 -6.73 1.23
C SER A 268 2.42 -6.97 0.28
N LEU A 269 2.14 -7.42 -0.95
CA LEU A 269 3.11 -7.66 -2.02
C LEU A 269 3.17 -6.54 -3.06
N TRP A 270 2.25 -5.57 -3.02
CA TRP A 270 2.16 -4.48 -4.00
C TRP A 270 3.38 -3.57 -3.95
N ASN A 271 3.75 -3.14 -2.74
CA ASN A 271 4.87 -2.22 -2.49
C ASN A 271 6.16 -2.94 -2.09
N GLU A 272 6.22 -4.27 -2.26
CA GLU A 272 7.39 -5.07 -1.88
C GLU A 272 8.61 -4.69 -2.73
N LYS A 273 9.70 -4.33 -2.05
CA LYS A 273 10.96 -3.91 -2.69
C LYS A 273 11.93 -5.07 -2.86
N TRP A 274 11.64 -6.24 -2.26
CA TRP A 274 12.47 -7.46 -2.33
C TRP A 274 13.92 -7.27 -1.85
N ASN A 275 14.19 -6.15 -1.16
CA ASN A 275 15.50 -5.81 -0.61
C ASN A 275 15.60 -6.13 0.90
N MET A 276 14.54 -6.72 1.44
CA MET A 276 14.41 -7.27 2.80
C MET A 276 14.06 -8.75 2.68
N ALA A 277 14.98 -9.58 2.17
CA ALA A 277 14.75 -10.99 1.87
C ALA A 277 14.15 -11.76 3.07
N ASP A 278 14.75 -11.64 4.26
CA ASP A 278 14.23 -12.26 5.49
C ASP A 278 12.77 -11.88 5.80
N TRP A 279 12.37 -10.62 5.55
CA TRP A 279 11.00 -10.16 5.74
C TRP A 279 10.07 -10.79 4.71
N SER A 280 10.45 -10.71 3.43
CA SER A 280 9.69 -11.27 2.31
C SER A 280 9.42 -12.77 2.52
N ASP A 281 10.45 -13.51 2.92
CA ASP A 281 10.37 -14.94 3.19
C ASP A 281 9.51 -15.23 4.42
N SER A 282 9.49 -14.35 5.43
CA SER A 282 8.72 -14.55 6.67
C SER A 282 7.22 -14.23 6.56
N ARG A 283 6.74 -13.66 5.44
CA ARG A 283 5.34 -13.20 5.30
C ARG A 283 4.31 -14.30 5.60
N HIS A 284 4.57 -15.51 5.12
CA HIS A 284 3.69 -16.66 5.30
C HIS A 284 3.53 -17.09 6.77
N LEU A 285 4.38 -16.59 7.68
CA LEU A 285 4.29 -16.90 9.11
C LEU A 285 3.16 -16.13 9.80
N TRP A 286 2.75 -14.98 9.26
CA TRP A 286 1.73 -14.12 9.86
C TRP A 286 0.55 -13.81 8.93
N LEU A 287 0.68 -14.09 7.63
CA LEU A 287 -0.37 -13.86 6.64
C LEU A 287 -0.57 -15.10 5.76
N GLN A 288 -1.82 -15.54 5.63
CA GLN A 288 -2.19 -16.67 4.78
C GLN A 288 -1.80 -16.39 3.31
N PRO A 289 -1.07 -17.31 2.63
CA PRO A 289 -0.69 -17.13 1.24
C PRO A 289 -1.85 -17.37 0.28
N TYR A 290 -1.95 -16.50 -0.73
CA TYR A 290 -2.88 -16.58 -1.86
C TYR A 290 -2.12 -16.33 -3.17
N GLU A 291 -1.22 -17.25 -3.53
CA GLU A 291 -0.29 -17.10 -4.66
C GLU A 291 -0.99 -17.09 -6.02
N TYR A 292 -2.06 -17.87 -6.17
CA TYR A 292 -2.85 -17.91 -7.40
C TYR A 292 -3.56 -16.57 -7.62
N GLU A 293 -4.26 -16.10 -6.60
CA GLU A 293 -4.96 -14.83 -6.61
C GLU A 293 -3.94 -13.71 -6.88
N TYR A 294 -2.76 -13.73 -6.23
CA TYR A 294 -1.67 -12.79 -6.53
C TYR A 294 -1.17 -12.87 -7.99
N ALA A 295 -1.09 -14.05 -8.60
CA ALA A 295 -0.69 -14.15 -10.01
C ALA A 295 -1.73 -13.49 -10.94
N VAL A 296 -3.03 -13.73 -10.69
CA VAL A 296 -4.13 -13.09 -11.43
C VAL A 296 -4.13 -11.57 -11.21
N ASP A 297 -3.89 -11.17 -9.97
CA ASP A 297 -3.78 -9.80 -9.50
C ASP A 297 -2.65 -9.02 -10.23
N ARG A 298 -1.51 -9.67 -10.47
CA ARG A 298 -0.40 -9.10 -11.27
C ARG A 298 -0.77 -8.94 -12.75
N LEU A 299 -1.57 -9.85 -13.31
CA LEU A 299 -2.09 -9.68 -14.67
C LEU A 299 -2.98 -8.43 -14.74
N LEU A 300 -3.86 -8.22 -13.75
CA LEU A 300 -4.70 -7.01 -13.66
C LEU A 300 -3.85 -5.74 -13.60
N ILE A 301 -2.94 -5.62 -12.63
CA ILE A 301 -2.12 -4.41 -12.40
C ILE A 301 -1.30 -4.05 -13.65
N SER A 302 -0.76 -5.03 -14.36
CA SER A 302 0.03 -4.79 -15.57
C SER A 302 -0.77 -4.06 -16.68
N GLN A 303 -2.10 -4.12 -16.60
CA GLN A 303 -3.03 -3.53 -17.57
C GLN A 303 -3.83 -2.35 -17.01
N SER A 304 -3.65 -2.01 -15.73
CA SER A 304 -4.33 -0.90 -15.05
C SER A 304 -3.75 0.47 -15.42
N SER A 305 -4.56 1.53 -15.47
CA SER A 305 -4.10 2.90 -15.81
C SER A 305 -3.02 3.40 -14.83
N PRO A 306 -2.13 4.35 -15.20
CA PRO A 306 -1.08 4.86 -14.29
C PRO A 306 -1.61 5.50 -12.99
N CYS A 307 -2.92 5.80 -12.94
CA CYS A 307 -3.63 6.33 -11.79
C CYS A 307 -4.14 5.23 -10.83
N TRP A 308 -3.80 3.96 -11.10
CA TRP A 308 -4.03 2.79 -10.26
C TRP A 308 -2.83 2.51 -9.36
#